data_AF-A0AAD5FC17-F1
#
_entry.id   AF-A0AAD5FC17-F1
#
_cell.length_a   1.000
_cell.length_b   1.000
_cell.length_c   1.000
_cell.angle_alpha   90.00
_cell.angle_beta   90.00
_cell.angle_gamma   90.00
#
_symmetry.space_group_name_H-M   'P 1'
#
loop_
_entity.id
_entity.type
_entity.pdbx_description
1 polymer ?
#
loop_
_entity_poly.entity_id
_entity_poly.type
_entity_poly.pdbx_seq_one_letter_code
_entity_poly.pdbx_strand_id
1 'polypeptide(L)'
;LLELLTSLRRTILPAHWVGVMANGPILQLFQCSKLSPMADTVMQIEPDFVYQISVQNQPLLPTHAVYERHPARLTSVSQVVNLLLDLEEMNVCQGYQSFEANSQREPLLCARAALCQLLVPQDEDCCEKCQECNPLLTS
;
A
#
# COMPACT_ATOMS: atom_id res chain seq x y z
N LEU A 1 -6.84 5.00 20.76
CA LEU A 1 -7.43 4.98 19.40
C LEU A 1 -8.62 5.91 19.20
N LEU A 2 -9.67 5.87 20.03
CA LEU A 2 -10.88 6.69 19.81
C LEU A 2 -10.58 8.20 19.74
N GLU A 3 -9.71 8.70 20.62
CA GLU A 3 -9.25 10.10 20.59
C GLU A 3 -8.52 10.46 19.31
N LEU A 4 -7.67 9.55 18.81
CA LEU A 4 -6.97 9.71 17.53
C LEU A 4 -7.98 9.77 16.38
N LEU A 5 -8.96 8.86 16.34
CA LEU A 5 -10.03 8.90 15.33
C LEU A 5 -10.84 10.20 15.40
N THR A 6 -11.24 10.65 16.59
CA THR A 6 -11.96 11.91 16.76
C THR A 6 -11.14 13.09 16.23
N SER A 7 -9.83 13.07 16.46
CA SER A 7 -8.91 14.11 15.96
C SER A 7 -8.75 14.03 14.44
N LEU A 8 -8.62 12.84 13.87
CA LEU A 8 -8.56 12.61 12.42
C LEU A 8 -9.85 13.08 11.72
N ARG A 9 -11.02 12.82 12.30
CA ARG A 9 -12.32 13.27 11.74
C ARG A 9 -12.50 14.79 11.74
N ARG A 10 -11.77 15.51 12.60
CA ARG A 10 -11.75 16.98 12.64
C ARG A 10 -10.67 17.58 11.72
N THR A 11 -9.87 16.73 11.10
CA THR A 11 -8.78 17.11 10.20
C THR A 11 -9.22 16.85 8.76
N ILE A 12 -8.85 17.75 7.85
CA ILE A 12 -8.97 17.46 6.41
C ILE A 12 -7.80 16.53 6.06
N LEU A 13 -8.10 15.24 5.91
CA LEU A 13 -7.09 14.27 5.48
C LEU A 13 -6.76 14.48 3.99
N PRO A 14 -5.51 14.19 3.57
CA PRO A 14 -5.11 14.33 2.18
C PRO A 14 -5.94 13.40 1.28
N ALA A 15 -5.99 13.72 -0.01
CA ALA A 15 -6.42 12.85 -1.11
C ALA A 15 -7.75 12.08 -0.96
N HIS A 16 -8.67 12.46 -0.08
CA HIS A 16 -9.92 11.74 0.23
C HIS A 16 -9.72 10.47 1.07
N TRP A 17 -8.71 10.46 1.94
CA TRP A 17 -8.60 9.44 2.98
C TRP A 17 -9.69 9.61 4.04
N VAL A 18 -10.21 8.48 4.54
CA VAL A 18 -11.28 8.44 5.56
C VAL A 18 -10.94 7.44 6.65
N GLY A 19 -11.05 7.88 7.91
CA GLY A 19 -10.84 7.05 9.09
C GLY A 19 -12.15 6.51 9.69
N VAL A 20 -12.18 5.20 9.98
CA VAL A 20 -13.31 4.50 10.63
C VAL A 20 -12.82 3.51 11.69
N MET A 21 -13.68 3.16 12.64
CA MET A 21 -13.42 1.98 13.49
C MET A 21 -13.91 0.72 12.76
N ALA A 22 -13.08 -0.31 12.72
CA ALA A 22 -13.46 -1.63 12.23
C ALA A 22 -14.21 -2.44 13.30
N ASN A 23 -14.59 -3.67 12.97
CA ASN A 23 -15.09 -4.64 13.95
C ASN A 23 -13.98 -5.02 14.92
N GLY A 24 -13.92 -4.34 16.07
CA GLY A 24 -12.89 -4.48 17.09
C GLY A 24 -12.22 -3.15 17.42
N PRO A 25 -11.19 -3.13 18.30
CA PRO A 25 -10.47 -1.91 18.65
C PRO A 25 -9.41 -1.56 17.59
N ILE A 26 -9.77 -1.56 16.30
CA ILE A 26 -8.85 -1.25 15.20
C ILE A 26 -9.37 -0.01 14.47
N LEU A 27 -8.48 0.95 14.25
CA LEU A 27 -8.73 2.11 13.41
C LEU A 27 -8.28 1.78 11.99
N GLN A 28 -9.15 1.96 11.00
CA GLN A 28 -8.83 1.78 9.59
C GLN A 28 -8.91 3.11 8.85
N LEU A 29 -7.97 3.34 7.95
CA LEU A 29 -8.01 4.43 6.99
C LEU A 29 -8.08 3.86 5.58
N PHE A 30 -8.98 4.44 4.78
CA PHE A 30 -9.26 4.05 3.41
C PHE A 30 -9.13 5.22 2.46
N GLN A 31 -8.64 4.95 1.26
CA GLN A 31 -8.61 5.88 0.15
C GLN A 31 -9.97 5.83 -0.57
N CYS A 32 -10.72 6.93 -0.67
CA CYS A 32 -12.06 6.94 -1.28
C CYS A 32 -12.13 7.47 -2.74
N SER A 33 -11.05 8.03 -3.26
CA SER A 33 -10.87 8.46 -4.64
C SER A 33 -10.46 7.31 -5.56
N LYS A 34 -11.30 7.01 -6.55
CA LYS A 34 -10.99 6.02 -7.61
C LYS A 34 -9.83 6.42 -8.53
N LEU A 35 -9.40 7.68 -8.49
CA LEU A 35 -8.31 8.20 -9.31
C LEU A 35 -6.95 8.12 -8.60
N SER A 36 -6.93 7.83 -7.30
CA SER A 36 -5.66 7.65 -6.57
C SER A 36 -5.09 6.27 -6.86
N PRO A 37 -3.78 6.13 -7.07
CA PRO A 37 -3.13 4.81 -7.12
C PRO A 37 -3.33 4.04 -5.80
N MET A 38 -3.60 4.74 -4.70
CA MET A 38 -3.84 4.15 -3.39
C MET A 38 -5.31 3.74 -3.16
N ALA A 39 -6.19 3.78 -4.16
CA ALA A 39 -7.62 3.46 -4.05
C ALA A 39 -7.91 2.12 -3.33
N ASP A 40 -7.07 1.10 -3.53
CA ASP A 40 -7.20 -0.23 -2.92
C ASP A 40 -6.35 -0.40 -1.66
N THR A 41 -5.94 0.71 -1.03
CA THR A 41 -5.08 0.70 0.16
C THR A 41 -5.90 0.82 1.43
N VAL A 42 -5.56 -0.03 2.40
CA VAL A 42 -6.08 0.01 3.76
C VAL A 42 -4.89 0.15 4.71
N MET A 43 -4.92 1.20 5.53
CA MET A 43 -4.01 1.33 6.67
C MET A 43 -4.77 1.00 7.95
N GLN A 44 -4.26 0.02 8.70
CA GLN A 44 -4.83 -0.41 9.97
C GLN A 44 -3.93 0.06 11.10
N ILE A 45 -4.50 0.59 12.18
CA ILE A 45 -3.81 1.01 13.39
C ILE A 45 -4.40 0.22 14.56
N GLU A 46 -3.55 -0.57 15.20
CA GLU A 46 -3.86 -1.43 16.33
C GLU A 46 -3.96 -0.65 17.66
N PRO A 47 -4.51 -1.24 18.74
CA PRO A 47 -4.69 -0.55 20.03
C PRO A 47 -3.43 0.07 20.62
N ASP A 48 -2.27 -0.52 20.32
CA ASP A 48 -0.96 -0.06 20.77
C ASP A 48 -0.30 0.95 19.81
N PHE A 49 -1.06 1.41 18.82
CA PHE A 49 -0.69 2.36 17.77
C PHE A 49 0.30 1.83 16.72
N VAL A 50 0.64 0.54 16.74
CA VAL A 50 1.33 -0.10 15.61
C VAL A 50 0.40 -0.11 14.40
N TYR A 51 0.96 0.00 13.20
CA TYR A 51 0.17 0.05 11.98
C TYR A 51 0.65 -0.94 10.92
N GLN A 52 -0.29 -1.37 10.10
CA GLN A 52 -0.06 -2.24 8.96
C GLN A 52 -0.72 -1.63 7.73
N ILE A 53 -0.11 -1.83 6.56
CA ILE A 53 -0.59 -1.31 5.30
C ILE A 53 -0.82 -2.50 4.40
N SER A 54 -1.96 -2.54 3.74
CA SER A 54 -2.26 -3.52 2.71
C SER A 54 -2.79 -2.83 1.48
N VAL A 55 -2.40 -3.32 0.31
CA VAL A 55 -2.84 -2.83 -0.99
C VAL A 55 -3.42 -4.03 -1.75
N GLN A 56 -4.63 -3.91 -2.30
CA GLN A 56 -5.29 -5.02 -3.02
C GLN A 56 -5.39 -6.30 -2.17
N ASN A 57 -5.67 -6.15 -0.87
CA ASN A 57 -5.69 -7.23 0.13
C ASN A 57 -4.37 -7.98 0.34
N GLN A 58 -3.24 -7.45 -0.16
CA GLN A 58 -1.90 -7.98 0.10
C GLN A 58 -1.19 -7.09 1.13
N PRO A 59 -0.64 -7.65 2.22
CA PRO A 59 0.10 -6.86 3.19
C PRO A 59 1.42 -6.38 2.59
N LEU A 60 1.80 -5.15 2.92
CA LEU A 60 3.12 -4.62 2.62
C LEU A 60 4.17 -5.37 3.44
N LEU A 61 5.34 -5.63 2.85
CA LEU A 61 6.43 -6.31 3.56
C LEU A 61 6.88 -5.45 4.76
N PRO A 62 7.13 -6.05 5.95
CA PRO A 62 7.61 -5.30 7.12
C PRO A 62 8.94 -4.57 6.90
N THR A 63 9.72 -5.01 5.90
CA THR A 63 11.00 -4.43 5.49
C THR A 63 10.85 -3.33 4.43
N HIS A 64 9.63 -2.91 4.10
CA HIS A 64 9.39 -1.89 3.09
C HIS A 64 9.83 -0.50 3.58
N ALA A 65 10.44 0.30 2.70
CA ALA A 65 11.00 1.61 3.04
C ALA A 65 9.99 2.60 3.65
N VAL A 66 8.70 2.44 3.36
CA VAL A 66 7.62 3.21 4.03
C VAL A 66 7.66 3.02 5.55
N TYR A 67 7.91 1.82 6.05
CA TYR A 67 8.01 1.59 7.50
C TYR A 67 9.30 2.17 8.11
N GLU A 68 10.38 2.27 7.33
CA GLU A 68 11.64 2.86 7.80
C GLU A 68 11.57 4.39 7.92
N ARG A 69 10.79 5.04 7.04
CA ARG A 69 10.62 6.51 7.02
C ARG A 69 9.69 7.05 8.11
N HIS A 70 8.91 6.19 8.75
CA HIS A 70 7.88 6.60 9.70
C HIS A 70 8.08 5.93 11.07
N PRO A 71 7.58 6.55 12.16
CA PRO A 71 7.67 5.93 13.48
C PRO A 71 6.83 4.65 13.52
N ALA A 72 7.35 3.61 14.17
CA ALA A 72 6.66 2.31 14.31
C ALA A 72 5.29 2.40 15.02
N ARG A 73 5.00 3.50 15.71
CA ARG A 73 3.71 3.79 16.37
C ARG A 73 3.17 5.15 15.94
N LEU A 74 1.93 5.19 15.45
CA LEU A 74 1.24 6.40 15.01
C LEU A 74 0.35 6.96 16.13
N THR A 75 0.95 7.74 17.03
CA THR A 75 0.27 8.27 18.22
C THR A 75 -0.35 9.66 18.01
N SER A 76 -0.08 10.32 16.87
CA SER A 76 -0.59 11.66 16.57
C SER A 76 -1.16 11.78 15.15
N VAL A 77 -2.06 12.75 14.97
CA VAL A 77 -2.62 13.08 13.65
C VAL A 77 -1.53 13.45 12.65
N SER A 78 -0.51 14.21 13.07
CA SER A 78 0.58 14.63 12.18
C SER A 78 1.35 13.44 11.59
N GLN A 79 1.62 12.41 12.39
CA GLN A 79 2.29 11.19 11.92
C GLN A 79 1.42 10.43 10.92
N VAL A 80 0.12 10.34 11.19
CA VAL A 80 -0.83 9.72 10.26
C VAL A 80 -0.87 10.50 8.95
N VAL A 81 -1.05 11.83 9.00
CA VAL A 81 -1.14 12.67 7.80
C VAL A 81 0.14 12.60 6.96
N ASN A 82 1.32 12.65 7.58
CA ASN A 82 2.58 12.53 6.86
C ASN A 82 2.69 11.18 6.14
N LEU A 83 2.32 10.08 6.78
CA LEU A 83 2.30 8.77 6.13
C LEU A 83 1.29 8.69 4.98
N LEU A 84 0.11 9.29 5.14
CA LEU A 84 -0.88 9.33 4.05
C LEU A 84 -0.39 10.14 2.84
N LEU A 85 0.33 11.24 3.07
CA LEU A 85 0.95 12.02 1.99
C LEU A 85 2.02 11.19 1.28
N ASP A 86 2.92 10.56 2.03
CA ASP A 86 3.97 9.69 1.47
C ASP A 86 3.39 8.52 0.67
N LEU A 87 2.25 7.95 1.09
CA LEU A 87 1.55 6.89 0.34
C LEU A 87 0.98 7.41 -0.98
N GLU A 88 0.45 8.62 -1.03
CA GLU A 88 -0.07 9.22 -2.26
C GLU A 88 1.03 9.56 -3.27
N GLU A 89 2.30 9.59 -2.85
CA GLU A 89 3.49 9.72 -3.70
C GLU A 89 4.01 8.38 -4.24
N MET A 90 3.30 7.27 -3.99
CA MET A 90 3.68 5.92 -4.44
C MET A 90 2.76 5.41 -5.55
N ASN A 91 3.26 4.44 -6.31
CA ASN A 91 2.49 3.62 -7.25
C ASN A 91 2.37 2.18 -6.76
N VAL A 92 1.38 1.47 -7.30
CA VAL A 92 1.23 0.03 -7.09
C VAL A 92 2.05 -0.72 -8.14
N CYS A 93 2.92 -1.62 -7.69
CA CYS A 93 3.72 -2.46 -8.57
C CYS A 93 2.82 -3.30 -9.48
N GLN A 94 3.02 -3.16 -10.79
CA GLN A 94 2.24 -3.85 -11.83
C GLN A 94 2.58 -5.35 -11.93
N GLY A 95 3.67 -5.79 -11.30
CA GLY A 95 4.14 -7.17 -11.37
C GLY A 95 4.84 -7.49 -12.68
N TYR A 96 4.77 -8.74 -13.12
CA TYR A 96 5.33 -9.21 -14.38
C TYR A 96 4.31 -10.02 -15.18
N GLN A 97 4.51 -10.10 -16.49
CA GLN A 97 3.67 -10.92 -17.36
C GLN A 97 4.15 -12.37 -17.31
N SER A 98 3.30 -13.27 -16.84
CA SER A 98 3.56 -14.71 -16.87
C SER A 98 3.02 -15.30 -18.17
N PHE A 99 3.89 -15.90 -18.98
CA PHE A 99 3.50 -16.69 -20.15
C PHE A 99 3.74 -18.17 -19.85
N GLU A 100 2.80 -19.05 -20.19
CA GLU A 100 3.07 -20.49 -20.15
C GLU A 100 4.06 -20.87 -21.25
N ALA A 101 4.99 -21.78 -20.92
CA ALA A 101 6.09 -22.19 -21.81
C ALA A 101 5.64 -22.87 -23.13
N ASN A 102 4.34 -23.11 -23.36
CA ASN A 102 3.86 -23.95 -24.46
C ASN A 102 2.61 -23.45 -25.22
N SER A 103 2.13 -22.23 -25.03
CA SER A 103 0.96 -21.75 -25.77
C SER A 103 1.15 -20.37 -26.36
N GLN A 104 0.74 -20.24 -27.61
CA GLN A 104 0.85 -19.02 -28.40
C GLN A 104 0.08 -17.88 -27.71
N ARG A 105 0.84 -16.89 -27.22
CA ARG A 105 0.53 -15.45 -27.26
C ARG A 105 -0.80 -14.98 -26.63
N GLU A 106 -1.09 -15.39 -25.40
CA GLU A 106 -2.00 -14.61 -24.54
C GLU A 106 -1.37 -14.43 -23.15
N PRO A 107 -1.24 -13.18 -22.61
CA PRO A 107 -0.88 -12.99 -21.21
C PRO A 107 -2.04 -13.48 -20.35
N LEU A 108 -1.89 -14.63 -19.69
CA LEU A 108 -3.00 -15.26 -18.98
C LEU A 108 -3.26 -14.62 -17.60
N LEU A 109 -2.22 -14.11 -16.91
CA LEU A 109 -2.35 -13.36 -15.65
C LEU A 109 -1.13 -12.45 -15.41
N CYS A 110 -1.37 -11.24 -14.89
CA CYS A 110 -0.32 -10.47 -14.22
C CYS A 110 0.01 -11.13 -12.89
N ALA A 111 1.26 -11.57 -12.73
CA ALA A 111 1.76 -12.19 -11.52
C ALA A 111 2.69 -11.24 -10.76
N ARG A 112 2.88 -11.48 -9.46
CA ARG A 112 3.86 -10.76 -8.63
C ARG A 112 4.89 -11.74 -8.10
N ALA A 113 6.14 -11.30 -8.02
CA ALA A 113 7.20 -12.07 -7.39
C ALA A 113 6.86 -12.29 -5.90
N ALA A 114 7.37 -13.38 -5.32
CA ALA A 114 7.11 -13.74 -3.92
C ALA A 114 7.53 -12.63 -2.92
N LEU A 115 8.54 -11.83 -3.27
CA LEU A 115 9.03 -10.69 -2.49
C LEU A 115 8.77 -9.35 -3.20
N CYS A 116 7.66 -9.25 -3.93
CA CYS A 116 7.22 -7.99 -4.53
C CYS A 116 7.11 -6.91 -3.44
N GLN A 117 7.66 -5.73 -3.71
CA GLN A 117 7.57 -4.60 -2.78
C GLN A 117 6.17 -4.01 -2.67
N LEU A 118 5.27 -4.36 -3.60
CA LEU A 118 3.85 -3.99 -3.67
C LEU A 118 3.60 -2.51 -3.96
N LEU A 119 4.26 -1.63 -3.22
CA LEU A 119 4.36 -0.21 -3.49
C LEU A 119 5.75 0.10 -4.07
N VAL A 120 5.79 1.02 -5.03
CA VAL A 120 7.01 1.49 -5.70
C VAL A 120 6.97 3.01 -5.81
N PRO A 121 8.12 3.67 -5.99
CA PRO A 121 8.16 5.10 -6.31
C PRO A 121 7.27 5.45 -7.51
N GLN A 122 6.74 6.68 -7.55
CA GLN A 122 5.81 7.12 -8.60
C GLN A 122 6.39 7.12 -10.02
N ASP A 123 7.71 7.16 -10.16
CA ASP A 123 8.44 7.07 -11.42
C ASP A 123 8.72 5.62 -11.86
N GLU A 124 8.31 4.64 -11.07
CA GLU A 124 8.46 3.21 -11.35
C GLU A 124 7.11 2.52 -11.55
N ASP A 125 7.03 1.64 -12.55
CA ASP A 125 5.87 0.77 -12.77
C ASP A 125 5.99 -0.57 -12.03
N CYS A 126 7.21 -0.99 -11.70
CA CYS A 126 7.49 -2.35 -11.25
C CYS A 126 8.76 -2.41 -10.40
N CYS A 127 8.70 -3.10 -9.25
CA CYS A 127 9.86 -3.28 -8.37
C CYS A 127 10.88 -4.26 -8.96
N GLU A 128 12.15 -4.14 -8.55
CA GLU A 128 13.27 -5.00 -8.99
C GLU A 128 12.94 -6.50 -8.97
N LYS A 129 12.31 -7.00 -7.90
CA LYS A 129 11.98 -8.42 -7.74
C LYS A 129 11.01 -8.93 -8.80
N CYS A 130 10.07 -8.11 -9.22
CA CYS A 130 9.14 -8.45 -10.31
C CYS A 130 9.81 -8.28 -11.68
N GLN A 131 10.72 -7.31 -11.84
CA GLN A 131 11.50 -7.17 -13.06
C GLN A 131 12.39 -8.40 -13.31
N GLU A 132 13.05 -8.93 -12.27
CA GLU A 132 13.86 -10.16 -12.31
C GLU A 132 13.06 -11.40 -12.74
N CYS A 133 11.76 -11.46 -12.42
CA CYS A 133 10.88 -12.57 -12.78
C CYS A 133 10.26 -12.43 -14.18
N ASN A 134 10.50 -11.33 -14.90
CA ASN A 134 9.87 -11.10 -16.19
C ASN A 134 10.57 -11.91 -17.29
N PRO A 135 9.92 -12.94 -17.88
CA PRO A 135 10.54 -13.79 -18.89
C PRO A 135 10.93 -13.04 -20.17
N LEU A 136 10.36 -11.86 -20.42
CA LEU A 136 10.69 -11.02 -21.57
C LEU A 136 12.02 -10.26 -21.40
N LEU A 137 12.51 -10.12 -20.17
CA LEU A 137 13.79 -9.47 -19.85
C LEU A 137 14.92 -10.49 -19.63
N THR A 138 14.58 -11.74 -19.33
CA THR A 138 15.52 -12.86 -19.19
C THR A 138 15.62 -13.61 -20.52
N SER A 139 16.39 -13.05 -21.47
CA SER A 139 16.78 -13.72 -22.73
C SER A 139 17.86 -14.76 -22.50
#